data_AF-A0A817F1E4-F1
#
_entry.id   AF-A0A817F1E4-F1
#
_cell.length_a   1.000
_cell.length_b   1.000
_cell.length_c   1.000
_cell.angle_alpha   90.00
_cell.angle_beta   90.00
_cell.angle_gamma   90.00
#
_symmetry.space_group_name_H-M   'P 1'
#
loop_
_entity.id
_entity.type
_entity.pdbx_description
1 polymer ?
#
loop_
_entity_poly.entity_id
_entity_poly.type
_entity_poly.pdbx_seq_one_letter_code
_entity_poly.pdbx_strand_id
1 'polypeptide(L)'
;MGNQLLTDLIDDNYFYLFNLKSFFTAKALDVALLGGPEFEPLVKEINPNLYAYKVYLSWYHRPNVIFVISEEPDLPAFYFDLLINLTLHCHTIKSIDIQIDDNNQFILSKEFQPLLINLPLYTDYTANGIELLWPSRPINLRSGRI
;
A
#
# COMPACT_ATOMS: atom_id res chain seq x y z
N MET A 1 -13.42 17.06 -5.67
CA MET A 1 -14.31 17.34 -6.82
C MET A 1 -14.12 16.39 -8.01
N GLY A 2 -13.09 15.54 -8.06
CA GLY A 2 -12.92 14.53 -9.12
C GLY A 2 -13.38 13.11 -8.77
N ASN A 3 -13.80 12.88 -7.53
CA ASN A 3 -13.96 11.53 -6.95
C ASN A 3 -14.98 10.66 -7.70
N GLN A 4 -15.99 11.24 -8.34
CA GLN A 4 -17.01 10.49 -9.09
C GLN A 4 -16.47 9.68 -10.28
N LEU A 5 -15.31 10.08 -10.83
CA LEU A 5 -14.71 9.43 -12.01
C LEU A 5 -13.40 8.70 -11.66
N LEU A 6 -12.95 8.81 -10.42
CA LEU A 6 -11.73 8.18 -9.96
C LEU A 6 -12.04 6.80 -9.39
N THR A 7 -11.03 5.94 -9.43
CA THR A 7 -11.11 4.63 -8.80
C THR A 7 -10.91 4.78 -7.30
N ASP A 8 -11.78 4.16 -6.51
CA ASP A 8 -11.59 4.01 -5.05
C ASP A 8 -10.57 2.91 -4.69
N LEU A 9 -9.94 2.31 -5.70
CA LEU A 9 -8.93 1.27 -5.53
C LEU A 9 -7.62 1.87 -5.04
N ILE A 10 -7.19 1.43 -3.86
CA ILE A 10 -5.92 1.83 -3.23
C ILE A 10 -4.81 0.81 -3.56
N ASP A 11 -5.16 -0.48 -3.66
CA ASP A 11 -4.21 -1.57 -3.89
C ASP A 11 -4.32 -2.15 -5.31
N ASP A 12 -3.20 -2.14 -6.03
CA ASP A 12 -3.08 -2.74 -7.36
C ASP A 12 -3.27 -4.26 -7.36
N ASN A 13 -3.19 -4.93 -6.20
CA ASN A 13 -3.50 -6.36 -6.07
C ASN A 13 -4.93 -6.70 -6.51
N TYR A 14 -5.85 -5.72 -6.54
CA TYR A 14 -7.18 -5.87 -7.11
C TYR A 14 -7.14 -6.40 -8.56
N PHE A 15 -6.12 -6.02 -9.33
CA PHE A 15 -5.92 -6.43 -10.72
C PHE A 15 -5.18 -7.77 -10.85
N TYR A 16 -5.19 -8.62 -9.82
CA TYR A 16 -4.65 -9.97 -9.93
C TYR A 16 -5.38 -10.75 -11.04
N LEU A 17 -4.62 -11.31 -11.98
CA LEU A 17 -5.11 -11.89 -13.25
C LEU A 17 -5.80 -10.92 -14.22
N PHE A 18 -6.09 -9.68 -13.81
CA PHE A 18 -6.68 -8.61 -14.63
C PHE A 18 -5.66 -7.53 -15.00
N ASN A 19 -4.46 -7.98 -15.35
CA ASN A 19 -3.40 -7.09 -15.85
C ASN A 19 -2.99 -7.49 -17.27
N LEU A 20 -2.27 -6.59 -17.94
CA LEU A 20 -1.83 -6.81 -19.33
C LEU A 20 -1.05 -8.12 -19.53
N LYS A 21 -0.19 -8.49 -18.57
CA LYS A 21 0.59 -9.72 -18.67
C LYS A 21 -0.31 -10.96 -18.58
N SER A 22 -1.33 -10.92 -17.74
CA SER A 22 -2.34 -11.97 -17.61
C SER A 22 -3.18 -12.11 -18.87
N PHE A 23 -3.53 -10.99 -19.53
CA PHE A 23 -4.21 -11.03 -20.83
C PHE A 23 -3.31 -11.57 -21.95
N PHE A 24 -2.01 -11.26 -21.95
CA PHE A 24 -1.08 -11.85 -22.92
C PHE A 24 -0.92 -13.36 -22.72
N THR A 25 -0.90 -13.85 -21.48
CA THR A 25 -0.92 -15.30 -21.20
C THR A 25 -2.21 -15.96 -21.62
N ALA A 26 -3.36 -15.33 -21.32
CA ALA A 26 -4.68 -15.82 -21.69
C ALA A 26 -4.77 -15.99 -23.22
N LYS A 27 -4.33 -14.98 -23.96
CA LYS A 27 -4.21 -15.04 -25.43
C LYS A 27 -3.25 -16.12 -25.91
N ALA A 28 -2.07 -16.25 -25.29
CA ALA A 28 -1.06 -17.25 -25.66
C ALA A 28 -1.56 -18.69 -25.52
N LEU A 29 -2.37 -18.94 -24.50
CA LEU A 29 -2.84 -20.27 -24.14
C LEU A 29 -4.24 -20.59 -24.70
N ASP A 30 -4.87 -19.67 -25.42
CA ASP A 30 -6.25 -19.82 -25.89
C ASP A 30 -7.24 -20.04 -24.73
N VAL A 31 -7.05 -19.29 -23.64
CA VAL A 31 -7.88 -19.34 -22.44
C VAL A 31 -8.56 -17.99 -22.26
N ALA A 32 -9.88 -17.98 -22.10
CA ALA A 32 -10.63 -16.78 -21.73
C ALA A 32 -10.71 -16.65 -20.21
N LEU A 33 -10.33 -15.49 -19.68
CA LEU A 33 -10.58 -15.14 -18.28
C LEU A 33 -12.04 -14.69 -18.15
N LEU A 34 -12.72 -15.10 -17.08
CA LEU A 34 -14.11 -14.70 -16.81
C LEU A 34 -14.20 -13.17 -16.71
N GLY A 35 -14.94 -12.50 -17.60
CA GLY A 35 -15.03 -11.04 -17.65
C GLY A 35 -13.83 -10.33 -18.29
N GLY A 36 -12.85 -11.10 -18.77
CA GLY A 36 -11.75 -10.61 -19.60
C GLY A 36 -12.07 -10.71 -21.10
N PRO A 37 -11.18 -10.18 -21.95
CA PRO A 37 -11.32 -10.29 -23.40
C PRO A 37 -11.07 -11.73 -23.88
N GLU A 38 -11.79 -12.12 -24.93
CA GLU A 38 -11.58 -13.36 -25.67
C GLU A 38 -10.75 -13.08 -26.94
N PHE A 39 -9.92 -14.04 -27.34
CA PHE A 39 -9.02 -13.90 -28.49
C PHE A 39 -9.08 -15.15 -29.36
N GLU A 40 -8.73 -14.99 -30.64
CA GLU A 40 -8.51 -16.14 -31.51
C GLU A 40 -7.20 -16.88 -31.16
N PRO A 41 -7.17 -18.22 -31.38
CA PRO A 41 -5.99 -19.03 -31.07
C PRO A 41 -4.76 -18.60 -31.89
N LEU A 42 -3.63 -18.46 -31.23
CA LEU A 42 -2.35 -18.10 -31.87
C LEU A 42 -1.77 -19.23 -32.74
N VAL A 43 -2.00 -20.48 -32.35
CA VAL A 43 -1.59 -21.69 -33.08
C VAL A 43 -2.78 -22.65 -33.10
N LYS A 44 -3.26 -23.02 -34.28
CA LYS A 44 -4.52 -23.77 -34.44
C LYS A 44 -4.37 -25.29 -34.29
N GLU A 45 -3.15 -25.82 -34.35
CA GLU A 45 -2.91 -27.27 -34.56
C GLU A 45 -2.15 -27.95 -33.41
N ILE A 46 -1.72 -27.23 -32.37
CA ILE A 46 -0.90 -27.76 -31.27
C ILE A 46 -1.59 -27.49 -29.94
N ASN A 47 -1.64 -28.47 -29.04
CA ASN A 47 -2.15 -28.30 -27.67
C ASN A 47 -1.37 -27.16 -26.95
N PRO A 48 -2.00 -25.99 -26.71
CA PRO A 48 -1.28 -24.81 -26.23
C PRO A 48 -0.82 -24.95 -24.77
N ASN A 49 -1.52 -25.75 -23.97
CA ASN A 49 -1.18 -25.99 -22.56
C ASN A 49 0.02 -26.93 -22.36
N LEU A 50 0.44 -27.67 -23.40
CA LEU A 50 1.58 -28.57 -23.31
C LEU A 50 2.91 -27.84 -23.50
N TYR A 51 2.88 -26.72 -24.24
CA TYR A 51 4.04 -25.89 -24.50
C TYR A 51 3.68 -24.43 -24.23
N ALA A 52 4.10 -23.92 -23.08
CA ALA A 52 3.90 -22.52 -22.70
C ALA A 52 4.73 -21.58 -23.60
N TYR A 53 4.23 -21.32 -24.80
CA TYR A 53 4.88 -20.53 -25.84
C TYR A 53 4.31 -19.11 -25.87
N LYS A 54 5.19 -18.09 -25.85
CA LYS A 54 4.84 -16.65 -25.78
C LYS A 54 3.97 -16.25 -24.56
N VAL A 55 4.14 -16.95 -23.45
CA VAL A 55 3.52 -16.60 -22.15
C VAL A 55 4.32 -15.52 -21.42
N TYR A 56 3.64 -14.74 -20.57
CA TYR A 56 4.24 -13.67 -19.78
C TYR A 56 4.02 -13.91 -18.29
N LEU A 57 5.05 -13.63 -17.48
CA LEU A 57 4.95 -13.80 -16.03
C LEU A 57 4.28 -12.58 -15.39
N SER A 58 3.05 -12.79 -14.89
CA SER A 58 2.29 -11.77 -14.18
C SER A 58 2.88 -11.52 -12.80
N TRP A 59 2.77 -10.29 -12.31
CA TRP A 59 3.12 -9.98 -10.92
C TRP A 59 2.18 -10.75 -9.99
N TYR A 60 2.75 -11.47 -9.03
CA TYR A 60 1.98 -12.30 -8.12
C TYR A 60 1.31 -11.49 -7.02
N HIS A 61 2.08 -10.65 -6.33
CA HIS A 61 1.60 -9.93 -5.16
C HIS A 61 2.44 -8.69 -4.85
N ARG A 62 1.78 -7.63 -4.38
CA ARG A 62 2.36 -6.49 -3.69
C ARG A 62 1.98 -6.56 -2.22
N PRO A 63 2.77 -6.01 -1.28
CA PRO A 63 2.33 -5.92 0.11
C PRO A 63 0.99 -5.16 0.18
N ASN A 64 0.00 -5.75 0.86
CA ASN A 64 -1.33 -5.15 0.98
C ASN A 64 -1.24 -3.76 1.59
N VAL A 65 -1.82 -2.78 0.91
CA VAL A 65 -1.92 -1.42 1.43
C VAL A 65 -3.09 -1.38 2.40
N ILE A 66 -2.81 -1.07 3.66
CA ILE A 66 -3.83 -0.86 4.69
C ILE A 66 -3.85 0.63 5.00
N PHE A 67 -4.81 1.33 4.41
CA PHE A 67 -5.02 2.75 4.61
C PHE A 67 -6.45 2.98 5.09
N VAL A 68 -6.60 3.67 6.21
CA VAL A 68 -7.91 4.03 6.78
C VAL A 68 -8.19 5.47 6.38
N ILE A 69 -9.29 5.67 5.65
CA ILE A 69 -9.76 6.99 5.24
C ILE A 69 -10.56 7.57 6.41
N SER A 70 -10.22 8.79 6.82
CA SER A 70 -10.98 9.48 7.86
C SER A 70 -12.15 10.23 7.23
N GLU A 71 -13.37 9.96 7.68
CA GLU A 71 -14.57 10.68 7.22
C GLU A 71 -14.86 11.95 8.06
N GLU A 72 -14.22 12.09 9.22
CA GLU A 72 -14.45 13.18 10.17
C GLU A 72 -13.27 14.16 10.21
N PRO A 73 -13.44 15.43 9.80
CA PRO A 73 -12.35 16.41 9.75
C PRO A 73 -11.90 16.90 11.14
N ASP A 74 -12.69 16.60 12.19
CA ASP A 74 -12.42 17.07 13.55
C ASP A 74 -11.45 16.16 14.31
N LEU A 75 -11.16 14.97 13.77
CA LEU A 75 -10.22 14.02 14.38
C LEU A 75 -8.76 14.48 14.14
N PRO A 76 -7.85 14.24 15.09
CA PRO A 76 -6.45 14.58 14.91
C PRO A 76 -5.83 13.72 13.82
N ALA A 77 -4.84 14.22 13.07
CA ALA A 77 -4.28 13.50 11.92
C ALA A 77 -3.68 12.11 12.28
N PHE A 78 -3.26 11.94 13.53
CA PHE A 78 -2.80 10.67 14.07
C PHE A 78 -3.71 10.25 15.23
N TYR A 79 -4.58 9.28 14.98
CA TYR A 79 -5.44 8.67 15.98
C TYR A 79 -5.48 7.15 15.78
N PHE A 80 -5.93 6.44 16.80
CA PHE A 80 -6.17 5.00 16.70
C PHE A 80 -7.62 4.77 16.24
N ASP A 81 -7.78 4.31 15.01
CA ASP A 81 -9.09 4.01 14.44
C ASP A 81 -9.67 2.72 15.01
N LEU A 82 -11.00 2.66 15.16
CA LEU A 82 -11.73 1.48 15.64
C LEU A 82 -11.59 0.28 14.69
N LEU A 83 -11.28 0.51 13.41
CA LEU A 83 -10.98 -0.54 12.44
C LEU A 83 -9.65 -1.24 12.71
N ILE A 84 -8.76 -0.63 13.50
CA ILE A 84 -7.45 -1.21 13.81
C ILE A 84 -7.60 -2.16 15.00
N ASN A 85 -7.11 -3.38 14.83
CA ASN A 85 -7.06 -4.35 15.92
C ASN A 85 -6.19 -3.83 17.07
N LEU A 86 -6.74 -3.85 18.28
CA LEU A 86 -5.99 -3.47 19.48
C LEU A 86 -4.77 -4.37 19.65
N THR A 87 -3.63 -3.74 19.89
CA THR A 87 -2.42 -4.46 20.26
C THR A 87 -2.55 -4.92 21.71
N LEU A 88 -2.63 -6.23 21.91
CA LEU A 88 -2.57 -6.82 23.24
C LEU A 88 -1.12 -7.18 23.56
N HIS A 89 -0.55 -6.53 24.59
CA HIS A 89 0.74 -6.94 25.12
C HIS A 89 0.55 -8.12 26.09
N CYS A 90 0.45 -9.32 25.54
CA CYS A 90 0.36 -10.56 26.31
C CYS A 90 1.71 -11.29 26.28
N HIS A 91 2.71 -10.74 26.98
CA HIS A 91 4.03 -11.36 27.08
C HIS A 91 4.32 -11.76 28.52
N THR A 92 4.31 -13.05 28.81
CA THR A 92 4.52 -13.60 30.17
C THR A 92 6.00 -13.65 30.55
N ILE A 93 6.88 -13.75 29.55
CA ILE A 93 8.34 -13.83 29.74
C ILE A 93 8.88 -12.42 29.56
N LYS A 94 9.20 -11.69 30.63
CA LYS A 94 9.87 -10.39 30.47
C LYS A 94 11.20 -10.64 29.76
N SER A 95 11.40 -10.05 28.58
CA SER A 95 12.74 -9.94 28.02
C SER A 95 13.64 -9.30 29.07
N ILE A 96 14.88 -9.77 29.18
CA ILE A 96 15.87 -9.12 30.04
C ILE A 96 16.20 -7.80 29.35
N ASP A 97 15.45 -6.76 29.69
CA ASP A 97 15.79 -5.41 29.29
C ASP A 97 17.04 -5.03 30.08
N ILE A 98 18.05 -4.52 29.38
CA ILE A 98 19.30 -4.08 30.00
C ILE A 98 18.97 -2.84 30.83
N GLN A 99 18.72 -3.05 32.12
CA GLN A 99 18.60 -1.96 33.07
C GLN A 99 20.00 -1.41 33.31
N ILE A 100 20.28 -0.24 32.72
CA ILE A 100 21.48 0.51 33.02
C ILE A 100 21.31 1.01 34.45
N ASP A 101 22.23 0.66 35.34
CA ASP A 101 22.21 1.12 36.72
C ASP A 101 22.35 2.66 36.74
N ASP A 102 21.40 3.35 37.39
CA ASP A 102 21.36 4.82 37.50
C ASP A 102 22.58 5.38 38.26
N ASN A 103 23.38 4.50 38.89
CA ASN A 103 24.69 4.84 39.47
C ASN A 103 25.73 5.27 38.43
N ASN A 104 25.49 5.02 37.14
CA ASN A 104 26.35 5.49 36.06
C ASN A 104 26.18 7.01 35.87
N GLN A 105 27.27 7.77 35.97
CA GLN A 105 27.33 9.25 35.87
C GLN A 105 26.98 9.84 34.49
N PHE A 106 26.26 9.11 33.64
CA PHE A 106 25.92 9.59 32.30
C PHE A 106 24.83 10.65 32.38
N ILE A 107 25.17 11.89 32.02
CA ILE A 107 24.24 13.01 31.96
C ILE A 107 24.27 13.56 30.53
N LEU A 108 23.09 13.69 29.95
CA LEU A 108 22.94 14.31 28.64
C LEU A 108 23.23 15.82 28.76
N SER A 109 23.93 16.39 27.77
CA SER A 109 24.22 17.83 27.76
C SER A 109 22.92 18.65 27.80
N LYS A 110 22.92 19.77 28.51
CA LYS A 110 21.76 20.66 28.64
C LYS A 110 21.30 21.28 27.33
N GLU A 111 22.19 21.32 26.34
CA GLU A 111 21.91 21.81 24.99
C GLU A 111 21.21 20.76 24.13
N PHE A 112 21.18 19.50 24.57
CA PHE A 112 20.55 18.43 23.81
C PHE A 112 19.03 18.48 24.00
N GLN A 113 18.33 18.61 22.88
CA GLN A 113 16.88 18.60 22.81
C GLN A 113 16.43 17.68 21.67
N PRO A 114 15.17 17.20 21.69
CA PRO A 114 14.60 16.49 20.55
C PRO A 114 14.68 17.35 19.27
N LEU A 115 14.97 16.70 18.14
CA LEU A 115 15.30 17.38 16.87
C LEU A 115 14.24 18.40 16.41
N LEU A 116 12.95 18.14 16.64
CA LEU A 116 11.83 18.93 16.12
C LEU A 116 10.94 19.50 17.24
N ILE A 117 11.53 19.84 18.39
CA ILE A 117 10.76 20.29 19.58
C ILE A 117 9.86 21.51 19.32
N ASN A 118 10.25 22.38 18.39
CA ASN A 118 9.52 23.61 18.08
C ASN A 118 8.34 23.39 17.12
N LEU A 119 8.20 22.19 16.55
CA LEU A 119 7.16 21.90 15.56
C LEU A 119 6.06 21.04 16.19
N PRO A 120 4.77 21.35 15.93
CA PRO A 120 3.70 20.48 16.34
C PRO A 120 3.75 19.15 15.56
N LEU A 121 3.20 18.09 16.15
CA LEU A 121 3.18 16.76 15.54
C LEU A 121 2.39 16.73 14.21
N TYR A 122 1.28 17.46 14.14
CA TYR A 122 0.46 17.60 12.95
C TYR A 122 -0.10 19.02 12.83
N THR A 123 -0.56 19.34 11.63
CA THR A 123 -1.26 20.58 11.26
C THR A 123 -2.60 20.24 10.62
N ASP A 124 -3.45 21.24 10.41
CA ASP A 124 -4.79 21.10 9.81
C ASP A 124 -4.78 20.42 8.43
N TYR A 125 -3.67 20.51 7.69
CA TYR A 125 -3.53 19.93 6.34
C TYR A 125 -2.80 18.57 6.34
N THR A 126 -2.36 18.08 7.49
CA THR A 126 -1.53 16.86 7.55
C THR A 126 -2.33 15.63 7.14
N ALA A 127 -3.58 15.50 7.60
CA ALA A 127 -4.46 14.39 7.22
C ALA A 127 -4.70 14.37 5.70
N ASN A 128 -5.11 15.51 5.13
CA ASN A 128 -5.34 15.64 3.68
C ASN A 128 -4.06 15.38 2.87
N GLY A 129 -2.90 15.77 3.39
CA GLY A 129 -1.60 15.51 2.76
C GLY A 129 -1.24 14.02 2.74
N ILE A 130 -1.56 13.28 3.80
CA ILE A 130 -1.38 11.82 3.88
C ILE A 130 -2.37 11.13 2.93
N GLU A 131 -3.62 11.58 2.89
CA GLU A 131 -4.63 11.05 1.98
C GLU A 131 -4.19 11.14 0.52
N LEU A 132 -3.57 12.25 0.11
CA LEU A 132 -3.05 12.46 -1.25
C LEU A 132 -1.86 11.56 -1.65
N LEU A 133 -1.30 10.76 -0.74
CA LEU A 133 -0.23 9.80 -1.07
C LEU A 133 -0.74 8.57 -1.82
N TRP A 134 -1.95 8.12 -1.51
CA TRP A 134 -2.54 6.86 -1.98
C TRP A 134 -3.43 6.92 -3.24
N PRO A 135 -4.05 8.05 -3.67
CA PRO A 135 -4.86 8.07 -4.86
C PRO A 135 -4.05 7.76 -6.13
N SER A 136 -4.76 7.31 -7.15
CA SER A 136 -4.19 7.03 -8.46
C SER A 136 -3.69 8.31 -9.15
N ARG A 137 -2.80 8.14 -10.14
CA ARG A 137 -2.42 9.24 -11.02
C ARG A 137 -3.67 9.79 -11.71
N PRO A 138 -3.83 11.13 -11.81
CA PRO A 138 -2.77 12.14 -11.68
C PRO A 138 -2.61 12.79 -10.29
N ILE A 139 -3.44 12.42 -9.31
CA ILE A 139 -3.67 13.25 -8.09
C ILE A 139 -2.57 13.10 -7.05
N ASN A 140 -1.86 11.97 -7.06
CA ASN A 140 -0.69 11.75 -6.19
C ASN A 140 0.57 12.54 -6.59
N LEU A 141 0.49 13.41 -7.61
CA LEU A 141 1.62 14.21 -8.09
C LEU A 141 1.48 15.68 -7.69
N ARG A 142 2.58 16.29 -7.23
CA ARG A 142 2.64 17.73 -6.92
C ARG A 142 2.88 18.62 -8.14
N SER A 143 3.44 18.05 -9.21
CA SER A 143 3.71 18.75 -10.46
C SER A 143 3.51 17.79 -11.62
N GLY A 144 3.10 18.31 -12.77
CA GLY A 144 2.79 17.54 -13.96
C GLY A 144 3.04 18.35 -15.22
N ARG A 145 2.96 17.66 -16.37
CA ARG A 145 3.03 18.29 -17.68
C ARG A 145 1.61 18.54 -18.19
N ILE A 146 1.39 19.73 -18.75
CA ILE A 146 0.19 20.05 -19.55
C ILE A 146 0.32 19.45 -20.95
#